data_AF-D8PY17-F1
#
_entry.id   AF-D8PY17-F1
#
_cell.length_a   1.000
_cell.length_b   1.000
_cell.length_c   1.000
_cell.angle_alpha   90.00
_cell.angle_beta   90.00
_cell.angle_gamma   90.00
#
_symmetry.space_group_name_H-M   'P 1'
#
loop_
_entity.id
_entity.type
_entity.pdbx_description
1 polymer ?
#
loop_
_entity_poly.entity_id
_entity_poly.type
_entity_poly.pdbx_seq_one_letter_code
_entity_poly.pdbx_strand_id
1 'polypeptide(L)'
;MANLKSLLRVAVVQFNPKIGQVQANIARVRELCGKLEPQSVDLVCLPEMAFTGYVFDGPTSIKPYLERPHTGPTSRFCAELALRLRCYVVAGFPELLLPEELAKLGKDAGDKVGANAAVIYDPEGERVGDYRKTNLFETDQSWSIPGTGFATFTLPLPLCRSSLPPPLGRLNVPPPFRLTLGICMDLNAQPPALWSVAEGPYEIAEHARREGSGLLVLLNNWLDSGEELEEDKDWRTMNFWAARLRPLWQKEDGSDSVGEESEGEGKRTIVVICNRTGEENGKTFAGSSCLFDMRRSSGKPRLVDALNRTEEGVRVWNIPIDD
;
A
#
# COMPACT_ATOMS: atom_id res chain seq x y z
N MET A 1 7.80 -18.48 -31.35
CA MET A 1 7.39 -18.91 -30.00
C MET A 1 6.96 -17.65 -29.28
N ALA A 2 5.70 -17.54 -28.85
CA ALA A 2 5.25 -16.38 -28.10
C ALA A 2 6.03 -16.31 -26.79
N ASN A 3 6.75 -15.20 -26.55
CA ASN A 3 7.32 -14.93 -25.24
C ASN A 3 6.16 -14.85 -24.27
N LEU A 4 6.02 -15.86 -23.40
CA LEU A 4 5.05 -15.80 -22.31
C LEU A 4 5.54 -14.70 -21.37
N LYS A 5 4.99 -13.49 -21.45
CA LYS A 5 5.31 -12.43 -20.48
C LYS A 5 4.99 -12.96 -19.09
N SER A 6 5.93 -12.85 -18.16
CA SER A 6 5.67 -13.13 -16.75
C SER A 6 4.58 -12.16 -16.25
N LEU A 7 3.70 -12.66 -15.38
CA LEU A 7 2.58 -11.90 -14.83
C LEU A 7 2.77 -11.74 -13.33
N LEU A 8 2.56 -10.52 -12.83
CA LEU A 8 2.39 -10.21 -11.42
C LEU A 8 0.90 -10.12 -11.10
N ARG A 9 0.41 -10.96 -10.19
CA ARG A 9 -1.01 -11.03 -9.84
C ARG A 9 -1.25 -10.39 -8.48
N VAL A 10 -1.78 -9.17 -8.46
CA VAL A 10 -2.00 -8.43 -7.21
C VAL A 10 -3.47 -8.47 -6.85
N ALA A 11 -3.78 -8.95 -5.65
CA ALA A 11 -5.09 -8.83 -5.04
C ALA A 11 -5.13 -7.59 -4.13
N VAL A 12 -6.11 -6.72 -4.32
CA VAL A 12 -6.37 -5.59 -3.42
C VAL A 12 -7.69 -5.81 -2.70
N VAL A 13 -7.66 -5.68 -1.37
CA VAL A 13 -8.84 -5.78 -0.51
C VAL A 13 -9.33 -4.38 -0.17
N GLN A 14 -10.47 -3.99 -0.74
CA GLN A 14 -11.19 -2.78 -0.33
C GLN A 14 -12.37 -3.21 0.53
N PHE A 15 -12.46 -2.72 1.76
CA PHE A 15 -13.59 -3.00 2.63
C PHE A 15 -13.83 -1.88 3.65
N ASN A 16 -14.91 -2.01 4.42
CA ASN A 16 -15.35 -1.03 5.41
C ASN A 16 -15.08 -1.52 6.84
N PRO A 17 -13.84 -1.44 7.35
CA PRO A 17 -13.56 -1.85 8.70
C PRO A 17 -14.35 -1.01 9.70
N LYS A 18 -14.81 -1.62 10.78
CA LYS A 18 -15.55 -0.95 11.84
C LYS A 18 -14.65 -0.71 13.03
N ILE A 19 -14.59 0.54 13.49
CA ILE A 19 -13.74 0.94 14.61
C ILE A 19 -13.90 0.03 15.82
N GLY A 20 -12.77 -0.48 16.32
CA GLY A 20 -12.69 -1.37 17.47
C GLY A 20 -13.25 -2.80 17.27
N GLN A 21 -13.85 -3.12 16.12
CA GLN A 21 -14.45 -4.44 15.88
C GLN A 21 -13.46 -5.42 15.23
N VAL A 22 -12.29 -5.60 15.84
CA VAL A 22 -11.14 -6.33 15.27
C VAL A 22 -11.52 -7.71 14.72
N GLN A 23 -12.23 -8.51 15.51
CA GLN A 23 -12.59 -9.87 15.09
C GLN A 23 -13.62 -9.88 13.95
N ALA A 24 -14.55 -8.93 13.94
CA ALA A 24 -15.53 -8.81 12.85
C ALA A 24 -14.85 -8.38 11.54
N ASN A 25 -13.91 -7.44 11.62
CA ASN A 25 -13.13 -6.98 10.47
C ASN A 25 -12.27 -8.11 9.90
N ILE A 26 -11.60 -8.90 10.76
CA ILE A 26 -10.86 -10.10 10.33
C ILE A 26 -11.79 -11.10 9.65
N ALA A 27 -12.95 -11.40 10.25
CA ALA A 27 -13.90 -12.33 9.67
C ALA A 27 -14.39 -11.87 8.29
N ARG A 28 -14.65 -10.57 8.13
CA ARG A 28 -15.05 -9.98 6.86
C ARG A 28 -13.99 -10.15 5.79
N VAL A 29 -12.72 -9.86 6.11
CA VAL A 29 -11.63 -10.05 5.14
C VAL A 29 -11.41 -11.53 4.83
N ARG A 30 -11.55 -12.44 5.81
CA ARG A 30 -11.49 -13.89 5.56
C ARG A 30 -12.56 -14.33 4.56
N GLU A 31 -13.78 -13.82 4.68
CA GLU A 31 -14.86 -14.08 3.73
C GLU A 31 -14.51 -13.57 2.33
N LEU A 32 -14.07 -12.31 2.24
CA LEU A 32 -13.70 -11.66 0.97
C LEU A 32 -12.56 -12.42 0.26
N CYS A 33 -11.51 -12.80 0.98
CA CYS A 33 -10.38 -13.56 0.46
C CYS A 33 -10.66 -15.07 0.31
N GLY A 34 -11.83 -15.56 0.74
CA GLY A 34 -12.15 -16.99 0.78
C GLY A 34 -12.18 -17.65 -0.60
N LYS A 35 -12.44 -16.88 -1.66
CA LYS A 35 -12.46 -17.34 -3.06
C LYS A 35 -11.07 -17.38 -3.71
N LEU A 36 -10.05 -16.83 -3.06
CA LEU A 36 -8.68 -16.92 -3.57
C LEU A 36 -8.13 -18.32 -3.29
N GLU A 37 -7.62 -18.94 -4.33
CA GLU A 37 -7.01 -20.27 -4.30
C GLU A 37 -5.49 -20.18 -4.07
N PRO A 38 -4.85 -21.21 -3.52
CA PRO A 38 -3.39 -21.27 -3.43
C PRO A 38 -2.72 -20.98 -4.78
N GLN A 39 -1.66 -20.17 -4.77
CA GLN A 39 -0.89 -19.73 -5.94
C GLN A 39 -1.71 -18.98 -7.01
N SER A 40 -2.94 -18.54 -6.72
CA SER A 40 -3.76 -17.76 -7.66
C SER A 40 -3.35 -16.28 -7.75
N VAL A 41 -2.69 -15.77 -6.70
CA VAL A 41 -2.20 -14.40 -6.59
C VAL A 41 -0.77 -14.40 -6.06
N ASP A 42 -0.04 -13.33 -6.35
CA ASP A 42 1.36 -13.12 -5.97
C ASP A 42 1.54 -12.21 -4.75
N LEU A 43 0.61 -11.27 -4.60
CA LEU A 43 0.59 -10.31 -3.50
C LEU A 43 -0.87 -10.00 -3.13
N VAL A 44 -1.17 -9.96 -1.83
CA VAL A 44 -2.44 -9.43 -1.31
C VAL A 44 -2.15 -8.16 -0.52
N CYS A 45 -2.85 -7.07 -0.84
CA CYS A 45 -2.77 -5.80 -0.14
C CYS A 45 -4.05 -5.55 0.67
N LEU A 46 -3.89 -5.20 1.95
CA LEU A 46 -4.94 -4.76 2.86
C LEU A 46 -4.68 -3.31 3.27
N PRO A 47 -5.72 -2.49 3.54
CA PRO A 47 -5.57 -1.06 3.76
C PRO A 47 -4.84 -0.73 5.06
N GLU A 48 -4.63 0.57 5.27
CA GLU A 48 -4.09 1.14 6.50
C GLU A 48 -4.96 0.76 7.71
N MET A 49 -4.34 0.35 8.82
CA MET A 49 -5.06 -0.03 10.05
C MET A 49 -6.25 -0.99 9.79
N ALA A 50 -6.00 -2.02 8.96
CA ALA A 50 -7.03 -2.82 8.31
C ALA A 50 -8.08 -3.36 9.28
N PHE A 51 -7.67 -3.87 10.44
CA PHE A 51 -8.61 -4.54 11.36
C PHE A 51 -9.12 -3.67 12.50
N THR A 52 -8.61 -2.46 12.70
CA THR A 52 -8.97 -1.66 13.89
C THR A 52 -9.98 -0.55 13.61
N GLY A 53 -10.18 -0.17 12.36
CA GLY A 53 -10.68 1.17 12.03
C GLY A 53 -9.57 2.21 12.21
N TYR A 54 -9.88 3.49 12.10
CA TYR A 54 -8.90 4.59 11.96
C TYR A 54 -9.20 5.82 12.82
N VAL A 55 -10.46 6.28 12.87
CA VAL A 55 -10.84 7.58 13.44
C VAL A 55 -10.96 7.52 14.97
N PHE A 56 -9.83 7.29 15.63
CA PHE A 56 -9.71 7.28 17.09
C PHE A 56 -9.53 8.71 17.64
N ASP A 57 -10.24 9.05 18.71
CA ASP A 57 -10.23 10.40 19.33
C ASP A 57 -8.91 10.73 20.05
N GLY A 58 -8.03 9.74 20.21
CA GLY A 58 -6.71 9.93 20.80
C GLY A 58 -6.14 8.68 21.47
N PRO A 59 -5.01 8.83 22.19
CA PRO A 59 -4.21 7.75 22.76
C PRO A 59 -5.02 6.75 23.59
N THR A 60 -5.92 7.24 24.46
CA THR A 60 -6.75 6.37 25.32
C THR A 60 -7.69 5.48 24.51
N SER A 61 -8.26 6.00 23.42
CA SER A 61 -9.25 5.28 22.61
C SER A 61 -8.62 4.21 21.72
N ILE A 62 -7.40 4.45 21.20
CA ILE A 62 -6.70 3.48 20.35
C ILE A 62 -5.94 2.42 21.15
N LYS A 63 -5.49 2.75 22.38
CA LYS A 63 -4.63 1.88 23.20
C LYS A 63 -5.08 0.41 23.31
N PRO A 64 -6.38 0.08 23.46
CA PRO A 64 -6.84 -1.31 23.52
C PRO A 64 -6.63 -2.11 22.22
N TYR A 65 -6.42 -1.42 21.10
CA TYR A 65 -6.31 -2.00 19.76
C TYR A 65 -4.89 -2.00 19.22
N LEU A 66 -3.93 -1.39 19.93
CA LEU A 66 -2.52 -1.46 19.59
C LEU A 66 -2.02 -2.90 19.64
N GLU A 67 -1.42 -3.35 18.55
CA GLU A 67 -0.97 -4.72 18.42
C GLU A 67 0.52 -4.84 18.72
N ARG A 68 0.92 -5.90 19.45
CA ARG A 68 2.33 -6.25 19.52
C ARG A 68 2.83 -6.57 18.11
N PRO A 69 3.96 -5.99 17.68
CA PRO A 69 4.60 -6.36 16.41
C PRO A 69 4.76 -7.88 16.32
N HIS A 70 4.57 -8.42 15.12
CA HIS A 70 4.85 -9.82 14.75
C HIS A 70 3.96 -10.89 15.41
N THR A 71 3.19 -10.55 16.43
CA THR A 71 2.40 -11.52 17.22
C THR A 71 0.95 -11.11 17.40
N GLY A 72 0.58 -9.89 17.00
CA GLY A 72 -0.78 -9.36 17.04
C GLY A 72 -1.73 -9.98 16.02
N PRO A 73 -3.03 -9.65 16.12
CA PRO A 73 -4.07 -10.12 15.19
C PRO A 73 -3.72 -9.95 13.70
N THR A 74 -3.23 -8.78 13.29
CA THR A 74 -2.85 -8.51 11.89
C THR A 74 -1.68 -9.38 11.46
N SER A 75 -0.65 -9.51 12.29
CA SER A 75 0.51 -10.36 12.01
C SER A 75 0.12 -11.84 11.81
N ARG A 76 -0.72 -12.38 12.71
CA ARG A 76 -1.21 -13.77 12.60
C ARG A 76 -2.05 -13.96 11.35
N PHE A 77 -2.96 -13.03 11.08
CA PHE A 77 -3.79 -13.06 9.89
C PHE A 77 -2.94 -13.09 8.61
N CYS A 78 -1.93 -12.20 8.51
CA CYS A 78 -1.06 -12.13 7.34
C CYS A 78 -0.25 -13.41 7.16
N ALA A 79 0.35 -13.94 8.22
CA ALA A 79 1.08 -15.21 8.18
C ALA A 79 0.19 -16.38 7.71
N GLU A 80 -1.01 -16.51 8.28
CA GLU A 80 -1.98 -17.55 7.92
C GLU A 80 -2.44 -17.42 6.46
N LEU A 81 -2.77 -16.20 6.02
CA LEU A 81 -3.24 -15.95 4.67
C LEU A 81 -2.12 -16.18 3.64
N ALA A 82 -0.91 -15.72 3.94
CA ALA A 82 0.27 -15.87 3.10
C ALA A 82 0.61 -17.35 2.90
N LEU A 83 0.63 -18.14 3.98
CA LEU A 83 0.84 -19.58 3.93
C LEU A 83 -0.27 -20.32 3.17
N ARG A 84 -1.54 -19.95 3.40
CA ARG A 84 -2.70 -20.55 2.70
C ARG A 84 -2.62 -20.30 1.20
N LEU A 85 -2.37 -19.05 0.81
CA LEU A 85 -2.38 -18.63 -0.59
C LEU A 85 -1.04 -18.83 -1.29
N ARG A 86 0.04 -19.15 -0.55
CA ARG A 86 1.41 -19.24 -1.06
C ARG A 86 1.85 -17.95 -1.76
N CYS A 87 1.51 -16.80 -1.19
CA CYS A 87 1.76 -15.48 -1.76
C CYS A 87 2.29 -14.50 -0.69
N TYR A 88 2.75 -13.33 -1.11
CA TYR A 88 3.01 -12.24 -0.16
C TYR A 88 1.71 -11.63 0.34
N VAL A 89 1.71 -11.16 1.58
CA VAL A 89 0.60 -10.38 2.16
C VAL A 89 1.14 -9.13 2.82
N VAL A 90 0.58 -7.97 2.48
CA VAL A 90 0.90 -6.67 3.09
C VAL A 90 -0.35 -6.04 3.71
N ALA A 91 -0.24 -5.58 4.96
CA ALA A 91 -1.37 -5.01 5.69
C ALA A 91 -0.94 -3.93 6.66
N GLY A 92 -1.76 -2.88 6.80
CA GLY A 92 -1.57 -1.84 7.80
C GLY A 92 -2.19 -2.21 9.15
N PHE A 93 -1.57 -1.78 10.25
CA PHE A 93 -2.02 -2.03 11.62
C PHE A 93 -1.50 -0.96 12.59
N PRO A 94 -2.19 -0.70 13.72
CA PRO A 94 -1.65 0.15 14.77
C PRO A 94 -0.69 -0.64 15.66
N GLU A 95 0.59 -0.34 15.56
CA GLU A 95 1.67 -1.00 16.27
C GLU A 95 1.81 -0.47 17.70
N LEU A 96 1.93 -1.36 18.68
CA LEU A 96 2.26 -1.04 20.06
C LEU A 96 3.76 -0.73 20.20
N LEU A 97 4.10 0.44 20.73
CA LEU A 97 5.48 0.72 21.15
C LEU A 97 5.84 -0.09 22.39
N LEU A 98 6.95 -0.82 22.32
CA LEU A 98 7.43 -1.61 23.44
C LEU A 98 8.01 -0.70 24.54
N PRO A 99 8.02 -1.13 25.81
CA PRO A 99 8.48 -0.30 26.93
C PRO A 99 9.88 0.30 26.72
N GLU A 100 10.78 -0.43 26.07
CA GLU A 100 12.13 0.01 25.73
C GLU A 100 12.16 1.14 24.68
N GLU A 101 11.20 1.20 23.76
CA GLU A 101 11.07 2.30 22.81
C GLU A 101 10.50 3.54 23.49
N LEU A 102 9.46 3.34 24.32
CA LEU A 102 8.88 4.42 25.12
C LEU A 102 9.92 5.05 26.06
N ALA A 103 10.78 4.23 26.66
CA ALA A 103 11.86 4.72 27.52
C ALA A 103 12.89 5.58 26.76
N LYS A 104 13.16 5.27 25.49
CA LYS A 104 14.07 6.05 24.63
C LYS A 104 13.48 7.40 24.21
N LEU A 105 12.16 7.48 24.05
CA LEU A 105 11.46 8.74 23.75
C LEU A 105 11.50 9.71 24.94
N GLY A 106 11.64 9.20 26.17
CA GLY A 106 11.79 10.03 27.37
C GLY A 106 10.61 11.00 27.55
N LYS A 107 10.91 12.27 27.86
CA LYS A 107 9.88 13.31 28.02
C LYS A 107 9.23 13.73 26.70
N ASP A 108 9.88 13.47 25.58
CA ASP A 108 9.39 13.83 24.24
C ASP A 108 8.31 12.85 23.75
N ALA A 109 8.12 11.72 24.46
CA ALA A 109 7.05 10.77 24.18
C ALA A 109 5.66 11.43 24.26
N GLY A 110 5.44 12.40 25.15
CA GLY A 110 4.10 12.94 25.40
C GLY A 110 3.06 11.82 25.59
N ASP A 111 1.95 11.89 24.85
CA ASP A 111 0.92 10.84 24.86
C ASP A 111 1.11 9.78 23.76
N LYS A 112 2.31 9.64 23.19
CA LYS A 112 2.61 8.65 22.17
C LYS A 112 2.63 7.25 22.77
N VAL A 113 1.85 6.36 22.16
CA VAL A 113 1.61 4.99 22.64
C VAL A 113 1.85 3.94 21.56
N GLY A 114 1.95 4.34 20.30
CA GLY A 114 2.04 3.43 19.16
C GLY A 114 2.74 4.01 17.94
N ALA A 115 2.66 3.28 16.84
CA ALA A 115 2.96 3.75 15.49
C ALA A 115 1.87 3.29 14.51
N ASN A 116 1.60 4.06 13.47
CA ASN A 116 0.81 3.58 12.34
C ASN A 116 1.75 2.83 11.40
N ALA A 117 1.55 1.53 11.23
CA ALA A 117 2.55 0.65 10.64
C ALA A 117 1.94 -0.30 9.61
N ALA A 118 2.81 -1.00 8.90
CA ALA A 118 2.48 -2.06 7.97
C ALA A 118 3.51 -3.20 8.04
N VAL A 119 3.04 -4.42 7.77
CA VAL A 119 3.86 -5.64 7.75
C VAL A 119 3.83 -6.29 6.38
N ILE A 120 4.89 -7.00 6.02
CA ILE A 120 4.96 -7.88 4.85
C ILE A 120 5.29 -9.30 5.30
N TYR A 121 4.48 -10.27 4.88
CA TYR A 121 4.71 -11.70 5.08
C TYR A 121 4.92 -12.41 3.74
N ASP A 122 5.77 -13.43 3.71
CA ASP A 122 6.11 -14.22 2.53
C ASP A 122 5.25 -15.48 2.36
N PRO A 123 5.36 -16.20 1.22
CA PRO A 123 4.61 -17.45 0.96
C PRO A 123 4.82 -18.59 1.97
N GLU A 124 5.83 -18.50 2.83
CA GLU A 124 6.11 -19.44 3.90
C GLU A 124 5.42 -19.04 5.22
N GLY A 125 4.79 -17.86 5.26
CA GLY A 125 4.17 -17.29 6.44
C GLY A 125 5.17 -16.58 7.35
N GLU A 126 6.39 -16.32 6.86
CA GLU A 126 7.46 -15.67 7.59
C GLU A 126 7.47 -14.16 7.33
N ARG A 127 7.93 -13.40 8.32
CA ARG A 127 7.99 -11.95 8.24
C ARG A 127 9.16 -11.51 7.35
N VAL A 128 8.85 -10.70 6.34
CA VAL A 128 9.85 -10.06 5.46
C VAL A 128 10.33 -8.73 6.03
N GLY A 129 9.41 -7.91 6.51
CA GLY A 129 9.74 -6.57 7.00
C GLY A 129 8.55 -5.81 7.55
N ASP A 130 8.88 -4.72 8.25
CA ASP A 130 7.96 -3.81 8.90
C ASP A 130 8.22 -2.39 8.37
N TYR A 131 7.17 -1.59 8.27
CA TYR A 131 7.23 -0.18 7.87
C TYR A 131 6.36 0.65 8.80
N ARG A 132 6.87 1.78 9.28
CA ARG A 132 6.08 2.77 10.05
C ARG A 132 5.84 3.99 9.16
N LYS A 133 4.60 4.47 9.14
CA LYS A 133 4.16 5.66 8.40
C LYS A 133 5.09 6.82 8.70
N THR A 134 5.70 7.38 7.67
CA THR A 134 6.71 8.43 7.81
C THR A 134 6.03 9.79 8.02
N ASN A 135 4.99 10.06 7.23
CA ASN A 135 4.24 11.31 7.24
C ASN A 135 2.92 11.10 7.97
N LEU A 136 2.78 11.67 9.17
CA LEU A 136 1.59 11.48 10.00
C LEU A 136 0.44 12.39 9.58
N PHE A 137 -0.78 11.86 9.54
CA PHE A 137 -2.01 12.65 9.41
C PHE A 137 -2.47 13.17 10.78
N GLU A 138 -3.36 14.16 10.82
CA GLU A 138 -3.86 14.74 12.08
C GLU A 138 -4.40 13.68 13.06
N THR A 139 -5.08 12.65 12.54
CA THR A 139 -5.61 11.52 13.32
C THR A 139 -4.51 10.66 13.95
N ASP A 140 -3.33 10.58 13.32
CA ASP A 140 -2.18 9.82 13.81
C ASP A 140 -1.37 10.61 14.85
N GLN A 141 -1.28 11.94 14.68
CA GLN A 141 -0.35 12.81 15.39
C GLN A 141 -0.54 12.82 16.90
N SER A 142 -1.73 12.50 17.41
CA SER A 142 -1.99 12.50 18.86
C SER A 142 -1.33 11.29 19.55
N TRP A 143 -1.31 10.12 18.92
CA TRP A 143 -0.97 8.84 19.58
C TRP A 143 0.24 8.12 18.96
N SER A 144 0.63 8.43 17.72
CA SER A 144 1.65 7.67 16.97
C SER A 144 2.98 8.41 16.81
N ILE A 145 4.09 7.68 16.85
CA ILE A 145 5.39 8.21 16.41
C ILE A 145 5.55 8.04 14.89
N PRO A 146 6.25 8.95 14.21
CA PRO A 146 6.59 8.77 12.80
C PRO A 146 7.63 7.66 12.62
N GLY A 147 7.61 7.05 11.43
CA GLY A 147 8.68 6.19 10.96
C GLY A 147 9.98 6.95 10.69
N THR A 148 11.05 6.21 10.40
CA THR A 148 12.40 6.77 10.18
C THR A 148 12.68 7.12 8.72
N GLY A 149 11.67 7.06 7.84
CA GLY A 149 11.80 7.28 6.41
C GLY A 149 11.16 6.17 5.57
N PHE A 150 11.00 6.44 4.27
CA PHE A 150 10.44 5.48 3.31
C PHE A 150 11.32 4.22 3.18
N ALA A 151 10.68 3.08 2.96
CA ALA A 151 11.34 1.78 2.88
C ALA A 151 11.07 1.08 1.55
N THR A 152 12.08 0.36 1.05
CA THR A 152 11.98 -0.51 -0.12
C THR A 152 12.44 -1.91 0.25
N PHE A 153 11.63 -2.90 -0.10
CA PHE A 153 11.84 -4.31 0.15
C PHE A 153 12.20 -5.02 -1.15
N THR A 154 13.12 -5.98 -1.07
CA THR A 154 13.55 -6.78 -2.22
C THR A 154 12.89 -8.15 -2.12
N LEU A 155 11.97 -8.44 -3.04
CA LEU A 155 11.17 -9.66 -3.04
C LEU A 155 11.63 -10.58 -4.20
N PRO A 156 12.00 -11.85 -3.93
CA PRO A 156 12.36 -12.81 -4.98
C PRO A 156 11.25 -13.03 -6.00
N LEU A 157 11.59 -13.07 -7.30
CA LEU A 157 10.66 -13.52 -8.35
C LEU A 157 10.77 -15.04 -8.66
N PRO A 158 9.69 -15.66 -9.17
CA PRO A 158 8.31 -15.17 -9.06
C PRO A 158 7.94 -15.02 -7.58
N LEU A 159 7.14 -14.00 -7.26
CA LEU A 159 6.77 -13.68 -5.87
C LEU A 159 6.16 -14.90 -5.16
N CYS A 160 5.39 -15.72 -5.88
CA CYS A 160 5.10 -17.09 -5.46
C CYS A 160 6.11 -18.05 -6.09
N ARG A 161 7.11 -18.52 -5.36
CA ARG A 161 7.87 -19.69 -5.83
C ARG A 161 7.03 -20.94 -5.65
N SER A 162 6.78 -21.62 -6.77
CA SER A 162 6.54 -23.06 -6.73
C SER A 162 7.73 -23.71 -6.01
N SER A 163 7.48 -24.58 -5.04
CA SER A 163 8.47 -25.34 -4.28
C SER A 163 9.28 -26.34 -5.13
N LEU A 164 9.23 -26.24 -6.46
CA LEU A 164 10.00 -27.07 -7.37
C LEU A 164 11.37 -26.40 -7.62
N PRO A 165 12.48 -27.14 -7.43
CA PRO A 165 13.78 -26.63 -7.84
C PRO A 165 13.76 -26.30 -9.34
N PRO A 166 14.42 -25.22 -9.77
CA PRO A 166 14.51 -24.92 -11.19
C PRO A 166 15.12 -26.15 -11.91
N PRO A 167 14.59 -26.55 -13.07
CA PRO A 167 15.18 -27.64 -13.83
C PRO A 167 16.66 -27.35 -14.06
N LEU A 168 17.50 -28.30 -13.69
CA LEU A 168 18.96 -28.27 -13.86
C LEU A 168 19.29 -27.77 -15.28
N GLY A 169 19.81 -26.54 -15.38
CA GLY A 169 20.28 -25.97 -16.65
C GLY A 169 19.74 -24.59 -17.06
N ARG A 170 18.83 -23.96 -16.31
CA ARG A 170 18.48 -22.54 -16.52
C ARG A 170 18.81 -21.70 -15.29
N LEU A 171 20.00 -21.12 -15.29
CA LEU A 171 20.51 -20.22 -14.24
C LEU A 171 20.01 -18.77 -14.40
N ASN A 172 18.90 -18.53 -15.10
CA ASN A 172 18.28 -17.21 -15.12
C ASN A 172 17.42 -17.07 -13.87
N VAL A 173 18.06 -16.71 -12.75
CA VAL A 173 17.34 -16.17 -11.61
C VAL A 173 16.85 -14.78 -12.05
N PRO A 174 15.54 -14.54 -12.17
CA PRO A 174 15.05 -13.21 -12.52
C PRO A 174 15.52 -12.20 -11.46
N PRO A 175 15.81 -10.94 -11.86
CA PRO A 175 16.21 -9.93 -10.91
C PRO A 175 15.14 -9.77 -9.83
N PRO A 176 15.52 -9.54 -8.57
CA PRO A 176 14.54 -9.44 -7.50
C PRO A 176 13.68 -8.18 -7.69
N PHE A 177 12.41 -8.31 -7.36
CA PHE A 177 11.41 -7.27 -7.55
C PHE A 177 11.41 -6.32 -6.35
N ARG A 178 11.59 -5.02 -6.61
CA ARG A 178 11.67 -4.00 -5.56
C ARG A 178 10.30 -3.38 -5.29
N LEU A 179 9.82 -3.54 -4.06
CA LEU A 179 8.56 -2.99 -3.55
C LEU A 179 8.85 -1.82 -2.61
N THR A 180 8.44 -0.61 -2.97
CA THR A 180 8.34 0.51 -2.02
C THR A 180 6.98 0.47 -1.34
N LEU A 181 6.94 0.68 -0.03
CA LEU A 181 5.72 0.71 0.76
C LEU A 181 5.52 2.11 1.35
N GLY A 182 4.28 2.60 1.27
CA GLY A 182 3.85 3.83 1.92
C GLY A 182 2.45 3.67 2.50
N ILE A 183 2.11 4.56 3.42
CA ILE A 183 0.81 4.60 4.09
C ILE A 183 0.21 5.99 3.92
N CYS A 184 -0.89 6.08 3.17
CA CYS A 184 -1.74 7.26 3.01
C CYS A 184 -0.97 8.59 2.89
N MET A 185 -0.86 9.33 3.99
CA MET A 185 -0.25 10.66 4.06
C MET A 185 1.25 10.67 3.68
N ASP A 186 1.92 9.51 3.60
CA ASP A 186 3.24 9.36 2.98
C ASP A 186 3.29 9.86 1.53
N LEU A 187 2.14 9.88 0.86
CA LEU A 187 2.03 10.45 -0.47
C LEU A 187 2.12 11.98 -0.46
N ASN A 188 1.73 12.65 0.62
CA ASN A 188 1.71 14.11 0.73
C ASN A 188 3.04 14.69 1.20
N ALA A 189 3.26 15.97 0.90
CA ALA A 189 4.45 16.67 1.34
C ALA A 189 4.47 16.83 2.87
N GLN A 190 5.64 16.67 3.48
CA GLN A 190 5.81 16.91 4.92
C GLN A 190 5.88 18.41 5.22
N PRO A 191 5.10 18.92 6.20
CA PRO A 191 5.31 20.27 6.72
C PRO A 191 6.76 20.48 7.16
N PRO A 192 7.36 21.66 6.91
CA PRO A 192 6.75 22.88 6.38
C PRO A 192 6.73 22.98 4.85
N ALA A 193 7.06 21.93 4.11
CA ALA A 193 7.10 21.99 2.65
C ALA A 193 5.69 22.23 2.07
N LEU A 194 5.60 23.17 1.15
CA LEU A 194 4.41 23.41 0.35
C LEU A 194 4.50 22.57 -0.93
N TRP A 195 3.39 21.97 -1.32
CA TRP A 195 3.32 21.22 -2.57
C TRP A 195 2.64 22.02 -3.69
N SER A 196 3.25 21.98 -4.87
CA SER A 196 2.56 22.27 -6.13
C SER A 196 2.88 21.19 -7.17
N VAL A 197 1.97 21.02 -8.14
CA VAL A 197 2.21 20.10 -9.27
C VAL A 197 3.49 20.48 -10.04
N ALA A 198 3.81 21.77 -10.13
CA ALA A 198 5.00 22.23 -10.85
C ALA A 198 6.29 21.92 -10.08
N GLU A 199 6.31 22.13 -8.76
CA GLU A 199 7.56 22.22 -7.98
C GLU A 199 7.80 21.01 -7.05
N GLY A 200 6.79 20.18 -6.79
CA GLY A 200 6.90 19.15 -5.75
C GLY A 200 6.82 19.77 -4.35
N PRO A 201 7.37 19.12 -3.30
CA PRO A 201 8.13 17.87 -3.35
C PRO A 201 7.26 16.63 -3.62
N TYR A 202 7.89 15.52 -4.01
CA TYR A 202 7.26 14.25 -4.37
C TYR A 202 7.95 13.07 -3.66
N GLU A 203 8.03 13.13 -2.35
CA GLU A 203 9.06 12.44 -1.58
C GLU A 203 9.04 10.91 -1.76
N ILE A 204 7.88 10.26 -1.63
CA ILE A 204 7.77 8.81 -1.83
C ILE A 204 7.94 8.40 -3.30
N ALA A 205 7.49 9.23 -4.24
CA ALA A 205 7.65 8.95 -5.68
C ALA A 205 9.13 9.05 -6.09
N GLU A 206 9.85 10.05 -5.58
CA GLU A 206 11.28 10.19 -5.77
C GLU A 206 12.06 9.07 -5.07
N HIS A 207 11.63 8.66 -3.87
CA HIS A 207 12.20 7.49 -3.21
C HIS A 207 12.04 6.22 -4.06
N ALA A 208 10.82 5.93 -4.53
CA ALA A 208 10.54 4.78 -5.38
C ALA A 208 11.37 4.83 -6.68
N ARG A 209 11.51 6.01 -7.29
CA ARG A 209 12.33 6.23 -8.49
C ARG A 209 13.82 5.99 -8.21
N ARG A 210 14.35 6.56 -7.12
CA ARG A 210 15.76 6.45 -6.72
C ARG A 210 16.14 5.01 -6.38
N GLU A 211 15.25 4.28 -5.72
CA GLU A 211 15.44 2.87 -5.40
C GLU A 211 15.14 1.93 -6.58
N GLY A 212 14.68 2.44 -7.71
CA GLY A 212 14.35 1.61 -8.88
C GLY A 212 13.22 0.62 -8.59
N SER A 213 12.19 1.05 -7.87
CA SER A 213 11.06 0.21 -7.48
C SER A 213 10.21 -0.16 -8.70
N GLY A 214 10.00 -1.46 -8.90
CA GLY A 214 9.07 -1.98 -9.90
C GLY A 214 7.62 -1.91 -9.42
N LEU A 215 7.41 -1.86 -8.10
CA LEU A 215 6.12 -1.73 -7.46
C LEU A 215 6.18 -0.72 -6.31
N LEU A 216 5.17 0.13 -6.24
CA LEU A 216 4.86 1.00 -5.12
C LEU A 216 3.48 0.61 -4.60
N VAL A 217 3.38 0.27 -3.31
CA VAL A 217 2.11 -0.02 -2.65
C VAL A 217 1.80 1.09 -1.66
N LEU A 218 0.61 1.67 -1.76
CA LEU A 218 0.07 2.64 -0.82
C LEU A 218 -1.12 2.03 -0.10
N LEU A 219 -1.01 1.87 1.23
CA LEU A 219 -2.10 1.39 2.08
C LEU A 219 -2.79 2.60 2.70
N ASN A 220 -4.08 2.76 2.46
CA ASN A 220 -4.75 4.04 2.69
C ASN A 220 -6.03 3.92 3.52
N ASN A 221 -6.21 4.94 4.37
CA ASN A 221 -7.49 5.42 4.90
C ASN A 221 -7.73 6.84 4.39
N TRP A 222 -7.73 7.01 3.07
CA TRP A 222 -7.87 8.30 2.41
C TRP A 222 -9.34 8.73 2.37
N LEU A 223 -9.58 9.99 2.74
CA LEU A 223 -10.92 10.57 2.83
C LEU A 223 -11.52 10.83 1.46
N ASP A 224 -12.83 10.66 1.36
CA ASP A 224 -13.59 11.04 0.17
C ASP A 224 -13.44 12.54 -0.11
N SER A 225 -13.30 12.91 -1.38
CA SER A 225 -13.14 14.31 -1.80
C SER A 225 -14.38 15.17 -1.53
N GLY A 226 -15.56 14.57 -1.41
CA GLY A 226 -16.84 15.28 -1.36
C GLY A 226 -17.24 15.92 -2.69
N GLU A 227 -16.49 15.66 -3.77
CA GLU A 227 -16.74 16.16 -5.12
C GLU A 227 -17.28 15.02 -6.00
N GLU A 228 -18.01 15.37 -7.07
CA GLU A 228 -18.44 14.40 -8.10
C GLU A 228 -19.18 13.17 -7.52
N LEU A 229 -20.09 13.38 -6.57
CA LEU A 229 -20.76 12.33 -5.79
C LEU A 229 -21.64 11.38 -6.62
N GLU A 230 -22.06 11.80 -7.81
CA GLU A 230 -22.82 10.97 -8.75
C GLU A 230 -21.94 9.96 -9.50
N GLU A 231 -20.61 10.14 -9.43
CA GLU A 231 -19.66 9.22 -10.05
C GLU A 231 -19.36 8.04 -9.12
N ASP A 232 -19.35 6.84 -9.69
CA ASP A 232 -19.04 5.60 -8.98
C ASP A 232 -17.64 5.59 -8.36
N LYS A 233 -16.74 6.46 -8.81
CA LYS A 233 -15.34 6.57 -8.38
C LYS A 233 -15.03 7.99 -7.93
N ASP A 234 -14.06 8.13 -7.03
CA ASP A 234 -13.56 9.44 -6.61
C ASP A 234 -12.43 9.90 -7.55
N TRP A 235 -12.81 10.42 -8.72
CA TRP A 235 -11.85 10.89 -9.73
C TRP A 235 -10.98 12.03 -9.21
N ARG A 236 -11.54 12.94 -8.41
CA ARG A 236 -10.78 14.01 -7.76
C ARG A 236 -9.63 13.45 -6.93
N THR A 237 -9.90 12.46 -6.07
CA THR A 237 -8.89 11.79 -5.25
C THR A 237 -7.89 10.99 -6.09
N MET A 238 -8.35 10.22 -7.08
CA MET A 238 -7.44 9.43 -7.93
C MET A 238 -6.52 10.32 -8.80
N ASN A 239 -7.04 11.44 -9.32
CA ASN A 239 -6.25 12.42 -10.05
C ASN A 239 -5.22 13.09 -9.15
N PHE A 240 -5.60 13.39 -7.90
CA PHE A 240 -4.67 13.90 -6.89
C PHE A 240 -3.55 12.88 -6.60
N TRP A 241 -3.89 11.59 -6.42
CA TRP A 241 -2.88 10.55 -6.23
C TRP A 241 -1.91 10.45 -7.41
N ALA A 242 -2.44 10.45 -8.63
CA ALA A 242 -1.61 10.41 -9.84
C ALA A 242 -0.70 11.64 -9.95
N ALA A 243 -1.21 12.84 -9.62
CA ALA A 243 -0.43 14.08 -9.58
C ALA A 243 0.70 14.04 -8.54
N ARG A 244 0.47 13.45 -7.37
CA ARG A 244 1.52 13.25 -6.34
C ARG A 244 2.58 12.20 -6.71
N LEU A 245 2.33 11.44 -7.77
CA LEU A 245 3.26 10.43 -8.31
C LEU A 245 3.98 10.92 -9.57
N ARG A 246 3.95 12.23 -9.86
CA ARG A 246 4.49 12.86 -11.07
C ARG A 246 5.89 12.40 -11.50
N PRO A 247 6.89 12.24 -10.60
CA PRO A 247 8.21 11.74 -10.99
C PRO A 247 8.25 10.36 -11.66
N LEU A 248 7.20 9.55 -11.48
CA LEU A 248 7.10 8.21 -12.05
C LEU A 248 6.58 8.20 -13.49
N TRP A 249 6.04 9.32 -13.99
CA TRP A 249 5.46 9.39 -15.34
C TRP A 249 5.80 10.67 -16.14
N GLN A 250 6.28 11.74 -15.50
CA GLN A 250 6.66 12.97 -16.19
C GLN A 250 7.78 12.76 -17.22
N LYS A 251 7.85 13.65 -18.22
CA LYS A 251 8.98 13.73 -19.16
C LYS A 251 10.23 14.28 -18.50
N GLU A 252 11.39 13.92 -19.03
CA GLU A 252 12.68 14.40 -18.52
C GLU A 252 12.85 15.91 -18.69
N ASP A 253 12.16 16.51 -19.67
CA ASP A 253 12.09 17.96 -19.86
C ASP A 253 11.06 18.66 -18.94
N GLY A 254 10.40 17.91 -18.06
CA GLY A 254 9.40 18.42 -17.11
C GLY A 254 8.05 18.78 -17.75
N SER A 255 7.85 18.54 -19.04
CA SER A 255 6.58 18.79 -19.73
C SER A 255 5.58 17.63 -19.55
N ASP A 256 4.30 17.97 -19.47
CA ASP A 256 3.19 17.01 -19.47
C ASP A 256 2.66 16.86 -20.91
N SER A 257 2.25 15.65 -21.31
CA SER A 257 1.75 15.40 -22.67
C SER A 257 0.24 15.67 -22.78
N VAL A 258 -0.14 16.54 -23.72
CA VAL A 258 -1.54 16.75 -24.13
C VAL A 258 -1.73 16.05 -25.50
N GLY A 259 -1.77 14.71 -25.53
CA GLY A 259 -1.82 13.96 -26.80
C GLY A 259 -1.66 12.44 -26.71
N GLU A 260 -1.56 11.79 -27.89
CA GLU A 260 -1.48 10.33 -28.07
C GLU A 260 -0.31 9.67 -27.33
N GLU A 261 -0.52 8.41 -26.96
CA GLU A 261 0.42 7.57 -26.22
C GLU A 261 1.74 7.41 -26.98
N SER A 262 2.81 8.09 -26.54
CA SER A 262 4.14 7.59 -26.87
C SER A 262 4.38 6.36 -25.99
N GLU A 263 4.69 5.22 -26.58
CA GLU A 263 5.29 4.08 -25.88
C GLU A 263 6.68 4.46 -25.38
N GLY A 264 6.75 5.34 -24.36
CA GLY A 264 8.01 5.86 -23.87
C GLY A 264 8.86 4.71 -23.33
N GLU A 265 10.12 4.59 -23.73
CA GLU A 265 11.03 3.51 -23.28
C GLU A 265 11.43 3.60 -21.79
N GLY A 266 10.88 4.54 -21.04
CA GLY A 266 11.26 4.80 -19.65
C GLY A 266 10.91 3.65 -18.70
N LYS A 267 11.64 3.62 -17.57
CA LYS A 267 11.42 2.64 -16.49
C LYS A 267 9.97 2.70 -16.01
N ARG A 268 9.42 1.51 -15.81
CA ARG A 268 8.04 1.27 -15.38
C ARG A 268 7.98 1.04 -13.87
N THR A 269 7.00 1.66 -13.22
CA THR A 269 6.63 1.43 -11.82
C THR A 269 5.14 1.20 -11.76
N ILE A 270 4.75 0.03 -11.27
CA ILE A 270 3.36 -0.26 -10.96
C ILE A 270 3.02 0.39 -9.63
N VAL A 271 1.89 1.10 -9.56
CA VAL A 271 1.42 1.68 -8.31
C VAL A 271 0.08 1.07 -7.94
N VAL A 272 0.04 0.42 -6.77
CA VAL A 272 -1.15 -0.18 -6.19
C VAL A 272 -1.60 0.69 -5.03
N ILE A 273 -2.80 1.24 -5.13
CA ILE A 273 -3.43 1.99 -4.06
C ILE A 273 -4.54 1.14 -3.45
N CYS A 274 -4.33 0.72 -2.21
CA CYS A 274 -5.25 -0.10 -1.42
C CYS A 274 -5.90 0.77 -0.35
N ASN A 275 -7.04 1.38 -0.69
CA ASN A 275 -7.78 2.26 0.19
C ASN A 275 -8.98 1.55 0.82
N ARG A 276 -9.32 1.87 2.08
CA ARG A 276 -10.59 1.43 2.66
C ARG A 276 -11.78 2.19 2.05
N THR A 277 -12.98 1.67 2.28
CA THR A 277 -14.24 2.37 2.01
C THR A 277 -15.04 2.58 3.31
N GLY A 278 -16.17 3.27 3.21
CA GLY A 278 -17.16 3.43 4.27
C GLY A 278 -17.05 4.74 5.03
N GLU A 279 -17.70 4.77 6.18
CA GLU A 279 -17.78 5.93 7.05
C GLU A 279 -17.45 5.51 8.49
N GLU A 280 -16.76 6.40 9.20
CA GLU A 280 -16.39 6.21 10.60
C GLU A 280 -16.34 7.57 11.29
N ASN A 281 -17.08 7.72 12.40
CA ASN A 281 -17.12 8.96 13.21
C ASN A 281 -17.31 10.25 12.37
N GLY A 282 -18.22 10.21 11.38
CA GLY A 282 -18.53 11.34 10.51
C GLY A 282 -17.48 11.66 9.43
N LYS A 283 -16.51 10.76 9.22
CA LYS A 283 -15.53 10.82 8.13
C LYS A 283 -15.84 9.74 7.09
N THR A 284 -15.96 10.13 5.83
CA THR A 284 -16.17 9.22 4.70
C THR A 284 -14.84 8.93 4.01
N PHE A 285 -14.59 7.68 3.65
CA PHE A 285 -13.39 7.24 2.94
C PHE A 285 -13.69 7.02 1.46
N ALA A 286 -12.73 7.40 0.60
CA ALA A 286 -12.93 7.49 -0.85
C ALA A 286 -13.15 6.14 -1.55
N GLY A 287 -12.84 5.01 -0.90
CA GLY A 287 -12.70 3.72 -1.58
C GLY A 287 -11.76 3.90 -2.77
N SER A 288 -12.25 3.57 -3.96
CA SER A 288 -11.56 3.86 -5.23
C SER A 288 -10.14 3.29 -5.29
N SER A 289 -9.90 2.17 -4.59
CA SER A 289 -8.63 1.43 -4.70
C SER A 289 -8.32 1.15 -6.16
N CYS A 290 -7.09 1.41 -6.59
CA CYS A 290 -6.77 1.48 -8.01
C CYS A 290 -5.35 1.05 -8.34
N LEU A 291 -5.16 0.78 -9.63
CA LEU A 291 -3.91 0.37 -10.22
C LEU A 291 -3.47 1.39 -11.25
N PHE A 292 -2.28 1.95 -11.08
CA PHE A 292 -1.62 2.74 -12.10
C PHE A 292 -0.43 2.00 -12.70
N ASP A 293 -0.27 2.16 -14.01
CA ASP A 293 0.94 1.81 -14.75
C ASP A 293 1.71 3.10 -15.04
N MET A 294 2.68 3.43 -14.18
CA MET A 294 3.45 4.65 -14.31
C MET A 294 4.70 4.36 -15.11
N ARG A 295 4.85 5.03 -16.27
CA ARG A 295 6.01 4.89 -17.13
C ARG A 295 6.70 6.22 -17.27
N ARG A 296 7.96 6.28 -16.85
CA ARG A 296 8.75 7.51 -16.96
C ARG A 296 8.79 7.97 -18.41
N SER A 297 8.74 9.28 -18.61
CA SER A 297 8.75 9.90 -19.92
C SER A 297 7.50 9.68 -20.79
N SER A 298 6.43 9.07 -20.28
CA SER A 298 5.13 9.05 -20.97
C SER A 298 4.48 10.44 -21.02
N GLY A 299 4.78 11.29 -20.02
CA GLY A 299 4.18 12.60 -19.81
C GLY A 299 2.75 12.55 -19.23
N LYS A 300 2.22 11.37 -18.94
CA LYS A 300 0.90 11.18 -18.28
C LYS A 300 0.82 9.87 -17.50
N PRO A 301 0.08 9.82 -16.38
CA PRO A 301 -0.21 8.58 -15.67
C PRO A 301 -1.19 7.71 -16.48
N ARG A 302 -1.08 6.39 -16.37
CA ARG A 302 -2.06 5.46 -16.95
C ARG A 302 -2.79 4.72 -15.84
N LEU A 303 -4.08 5.03 -15.67
CA LEU A 303 -4.98 4.23 -14.83
C LEU A 303 -5.30 2.92 -15.56
N VAL A 304 -5.11 1.79 -14.90
CA VAL A 304 -5.38 0.45 -15.46
C VAL A 304 -6.77 -0.03 -15.06
N ASP A 305 -7.10 0.05 -13.77
CA ASP A 305 -8.41 -0.33 -13.21
C ASP A 305 -8.60 0.31 -11.83
N ALA A 306 -9.85 0.41 -11.37
CA ALA A 306 -10.21 0.92 -10.05
C ALA A 306 -11.53 0.31 -9.56
N LEU A 307 -11.61 0.04 -8.25
CA LEU A 307 -12.88 -0.27 -7.58
C LEU A 307 -13.75 0.99 -7.46
N ASN A 308 -15.04 0.81 -7.17
CA ASN A 308 -15.94 1.93 -6.89
C ASN A 308 -15.76 2.48 -5.47
N ARG A 309 -16.33 3.65 -5.17
CA ARG A 309 -16.23 4.33 -3.86
C ARG A 309 -16.71 3.46 -2.71
N THR A 310 -17.84 2.79 -2.87
CA THR A 310 -18.55 2.05 -1.81
C THR A 310 -18.43 0.53 -1.90
N GLU A 311 -17.77 0.02 -2.95
CA GLU A 311 -17.62 -1.42 -3.19
C GLU A 311 -16.76 -2.06 -2.09
N GLU A 312 -17.26 -3.11 -1.46
CA GLU A 312 -16.41 -4.04 -0.69
C GLU A 312 -16.08 -5.26 -1.55
N GLY A 313 -14.81 -5.60 -1.66
CA GLY A 313 -14.39 -6.70 -2.52
C GLY A 313 -12.89 -6.96 -2.51
N VAL A 314 -12.53 -8.06 -3.17
CA VAL A 314 -11.15 -8.34 -3.59
C VAL A 314 -11.09 -8.20 -5.10
N ARG A 315 -10.23 -7.32 -5.59
CA ARG A 315 -9.94 -7.18 -7.02
C ARG A 315 -8.58 -7.79 -7.31
N VAL A 316 -8.52 -8.70 -8.29
CA VAL A 316 -7.25 -9.29 -8.75
C VAL A 316 -6.86 -8.69 -10.09
N TRP A 317 -5.67 -8.08 -10.15
CA TRP A 317 -5.10 -7.54 -11.37
C TRP A 317 -3.95 -8.41 -11.87
N ASN A 318 -4.02 -8.79 -13.14
CA ASN A 318 -2.95 -9.51 -13.84
C ASN A 318 -2.08 -8.49 -14.58
N ILE A 319 -0.92 -8.21 -14.04
CA ILE A 319 -0.03 -7.16 -14.52
C ILE A 319 1.12 -7.81 -15.30
N PRO A 320 1.28 -7.55 -16.60
CA PRO A 320 2.47 -7.98 -17.32
C PRO A 320 3.70 -7.35 -16.68
N ILE A 321 4.74 -8.12 -16.39
CA ILE A 321 6.05 -7.59 -16.00
C ILE A 321 7.07 -7.89 -17.11
N ASP A 322 8.02 -6.99 -17.27
CA ASP A 322 9.10 -7.16 -18.23
C ASP A 322 10.20 -8.02 -17.57
N ASP A 323 10.66 -9.06 -18.27
CA ASP A 323 11.72 -9.99 -17.79
C ASP A 323 13.11 -9.36 -17.78
#